data_AF-A0A537RMW1-F1
#
_entry.id   AF-A0A537RMW1-F1
#
_cell.length_a   1.000
_cell.length_b   1.000
_cell.length_c   1.000
_cell.angle_alpha   90.00
_cell.angle_beta   90.00
_cell.angle_gamma   90.00
#
_symmetry.space_group_name_H-M   'P 1'
#
loop_
_entity.id
_entity.type
_entity.pdbx_description
1 polymer ?
#
loop_
_entity_poly.entity_id
_entity_poly.type
_entity_poly.pdbx_seq_one_letter_code
_entity_poly.pdbx_strand_id
1 'polypeptide(L)' 'ERLWMPIARATGALGNTSCLVGTPEQVAEALLKYYMLGVDSFLIRGFDPLNDAIEFGRELIPRIKAGAIEIDRRRAAE' A
#
# COMPACT_ATOMS: atom_id res chain seq x y z
N GLU A 1 2.52 -0.82 -10.77
CA GLU A 1 1.38 -0.45 -11.61
C GLU A 1 0.10 -1.06 -11.03
N ARG A 2 -0.55 -0.33 -10.12
CA ARG A 2 -1.87 -0.61 -9.51
C ARG A 2 -2.61 0.68 -9.12
N LEU A 3 -2.12 1.80 -9.64
CA LEU A 3 -2.63 3.12 -9.34
C LEU A 3 -3.96 3.32 -10.07
N TRP A 4 -5.02 3.48 -9.30
CA TRP A 4 -6.39 3.65 -9.76
C TRP A 4 -6.81 5.09 -9.49
N MET A 5 -7.11 5.82 -10.58
CA MET A 5 -7.41 7.26 -10.60
C MET A 5 -8.87 7.67 -10.86
N PRO A 6 -9.83 6.81 -11.26
CA PRO A 6 -11.20 7.23 -11.56
C PRO A 6 -11.90 8.07 -10.48
N ILE A 7 -11.77 7.78 -9.18
CA ILE A 7 -12.41 8.63 -8.14
C ILE A 7 -11.78 10.02 -8.08
N ALA A 8 -10.44 10.12 -8.17
CA ALA A 8 -9.76 11.41 -8.24
C ALA A 8 -10.23 12.23 -9.46
N ARG A 9 -10.38 11.57 -10.62
CA ARG A 9 -10.91 12.21 -11.83
C ARG A 9 -12.37 12.63 -11.70
N ALA A 10 -13.22 11.80 -11.11
CA ALA A 10 -14.66 12.06 -10.97
C ALA A 10 -14.96 13.18 -9.96
N THR A 11 -14.18 13.26 -8.89
CA THR A 11 -14.37 14.25 -7.82
C THR A 11 -13.60 15.54 -8.05
N GLY A 12 -12.64 15.55 -8.98
CA GLY A 12 -11.67 16.64 -9.14
C GLY A 12 -10.73 16.81 -7.93
N ALA A 13 -10.78 15.88 -6.96
CA ALA A 13 -9.98 15.98 -5.75
C ALA A 13 -8.54 15.54 -6.01
N LEU A 14 -7.61 16.28 -5.39
CA LEU A 14 -6.18 16.08 -5.50
C LEU A 14 -5.64 15.27 -4.30
N GLY A 15 -4.34 14.97 -4.33
CA GLY A 15 -3.65 14.34 -3.21
C GLY A 15 -4.05 12.88 -3.00
N ASN A 16 -4.64 12.59 -1.84
CA ASN A 16 -4.91 11.23 -1.34
C ASN A 16 -6.17 10.56 -1.93
N THR A 17 -6.63 11.02 -3.09
CA THR A 17 -7.85 10.53 -3.75
C THR A 17 -7.55 9.41 -4.77
N SER A 18 -6.28 9.08 -4.97
CA SER A 18 -5.86 7.90 -5.74
C SER A 18 -5.88 6.64 -4.87
N CYS A 19 -6.04 5.48 -5.50
CA CYS A 19 -6.11 4.20 -4.80
C CYS A 19 -5.12 3.19 -5.38
N LEU A 20 -4.59 2.29 -4.55
CA LEU A 20 -3.98 1.05 -5.02
C LEU A 20 -5.05 -0.05 -4.95
N VAL A 21 -5.39 -0.66 -6.08
CA VAL A 21 -6.51 -1.63 -6.15
C VAL A 21 -6.02 -2.98 -6.66
N GLY A 22 -6.42 -4.04 -5.96
CA GLY A 22 -6.04 -5.44 -6.26
C GLY A 22 -6.31 -6.34 -5.06
N THR A 23 -5.82 -7.58 -5.11
CA THR A 23 -5.78 -8.46 -3.92
C THR A 23 -4.80 -7.91 -2.88
N PRO A 24 -4.87 -8.34 -1.60
CA PRO A 24 -3.94 -7.89 -0.56
C PRO A 24 -2.46 -8.11 -0.93
N GLU A 25 -2.14 -9.23 -1.59
CA GLU A 25 -0.80 -9.51 -2.13
C GLU A 25 -0.35 -8.43 -3.11
N GLN A 26 -1.20 -8.12 -4.07
CA GLN A 26 -0.89 -7.19 -5.15
C GLN A 26 -0.75 -5.75 -4.65
N VAL A 27 -1.56 -5.37 -3.65
CA VAL A 27 -1.44 -4.07 -2.99
C VAL A 27 -0.16 -4.01 -2.15
N ALA A 28 0.18 -5.06 -1.40
CA ALA A 28 1.44 -5.14 -0.66
C ALA A 28 2.65 -5.01 -1.58
N GLU A 29 2.69 -5.73 -2.70
CA GLU A 29 3.75 -5.61 -3.71
C GLU A 29 3.88 -4.19 -4.26
N ALA A 30 2.76 -3.49 -4.47
CA ALA A 30 2.77 -2.11 -4.94
C ALA A 30 3.34 -1.16 -3.87
N LEU A 31 2.98 -1.34 -2.59
CA LEU A 31 3.51 -0.54 -1.49
C LEU A 31 5.01 -0.79 -1.26
N LEU A 32 5.46 -2.03 -1.39
CA LEU A 32 6.88 -2.39 -1.27
C LEU A 32 7.75 -1.76 -2.36
N LYS A 33 7.19 -1.46 -3.54
CA LYS A 33 7.89 -0.66 -4.56
C LYS A 33 8.16 0.76 -4.10
N TYR A 34 7.23 1.40 -3.37
CA TYR A 34 7.48 2.70 -2.75
C TYR A 34 8.51 2.59 -1.61
N TYR A 35 8.46 1.51 -0.82
CA TYR A 35 9.46 1.24 0.21
C TYR A 35 10.87 1.11 -0.38
N MET A 36 11.02 0.43 -1.52
CA MET A 36 12.29 0.35 -2.24
C MET A 36 12.79 1.72 -2.74
N LEU A 37 11.89 2.67 -2.97
CA LEU A 37 12.22 4.06 -3.33
C LEU A 37 12.52 4.95 -2.11
N GLY A 38 12.46 4.41 -0.89
CA GLY A 38 12.78 5.12 0.36
C GLY A 38 11.58 5.64 1.16
N VAL A 39 10.34 5.28 0.78
CA VAL A 39 9.16 5.64 1.56
C VAL A 39 8.97 4.65 2.72
N ASP A 40 9.12 5.10 3.97
CA ASP A 40 9.01 4.25 5.16
C ASP A 40 7.66 4.33 5.88
N SER A 41 6.86 5.36 5.57
CA SER A 41 5.63 5.69 6.29
C SER A 41 4.45 5.77 5.34
N PHE A 42 3.38 5.02 5.63
CA PHE A 42 2.19 4.93 4.79
C PHE A 42 0.93 5.32 5.58
N LEU A 43 0.18 6.28 5.04
CA LEU A 43 -1.17 6.60 5.51
C LEU A 43 -2.19 5.94 4.58
N ILE A 44 -2.90 4.93 5.07
CA ILE A 44 -3.89 4.15 4.31
C ILE A 44 -5.28 4.41 4.87
N ARG A 45 -6.25 4.55 3.96
CA ARG A 45 -7.67 4.75 4.26
C ARG A 45 -8.49 4.11 3.15
N GLY A 46 -9.60 3.47 3.52
CA GLY A 46 -10.57 2.92 2.56
C GLY A 46 -11.93 3.61 2.67
N PHE A 47 -12.95 2.99 2.07
CA PHE A 47 -14.31 3.53 1.98
C PHE A 47 -15.23 3.03 3.08
N ASP A 48 -14.89 1.92 3.75
CA ASP A 48 -15.58 1.34 4.89
C ASP A 48 -14.60 1.23 6.07
N PRO A 49 -14.42 2.31 6.86
CA PRO A 49 -13.27 2.45 7.75
C PRO A 49 -13.06 1.33 8.76
N LEU A 50 -14.15 0.77 9.32
CA LEU A 50 -14.05 -0.29 10.32
C LEU A 50 -13.64 -1.62 9.68
N ASN A 51 -14.34 -2.03 8.63
CA ASN A 51 -14.06 -3.29 7.96
C ASN A 51 -12.71 -3.26 7.25
N ASP A 52 -12.38 -2.13 6.60
CA ASP A 52 -11.09 -1.91 5.96
C ASP A 52 -9.94 -2.00 6.98
N ALA A 53 -10.08 -1.38 8.17
CA ALA A 53 -9.04 -1.47 9.20
C ALA A 53 -8.82 -2.93 9.66
N ILE A 54 -9.89 -3.70 9.83
CA ILE A 54 -9.82 -5.12 10.19
C ILE A 54 -9.13 -5.92 9.07
N GLU A 55 -9.55 -5.73 7.82
CA GLU A 55 -9.00 -6.44 6.67
C GLU A 55 -7.54 -6.08 6.42
N PHE A 56 -7.16 -4.80 6.54
CA PHE A 56 -5.77 -4.38 6.45
C PHE A 56 -4.92 -5.02 7.54
N GLY A 57 -5.42 -5.06 8.77
CA GLY A 57 -4.76 -5.73 9.90
C GLY A 57 -4.53 -7.21 9.65
N ARG A 58 -5.51 -7.90 9.05
CA ARG A 58 -5.45 -9.34 8.78
C ARG A 58 -4.59 -9.68 7.56
N GLU A 59 -4.82 -9.02 6.44
CA GLU A 59 -4.30 -9.44 5.14
C GLU A 59 -3.12 -8.61 4.65
N LEU A 60 -3.10 -7.31 4.91
CA LEU A 60 -2.20 -6.37 4.23
C LEU A 60 -0.95 -6.04 5.05
N ILE A 61 -1.13 -5.59 6.29
CA ILE A 61 -0.04 -5.15 7.17
C ILE A 61 1.02 -6.25 7.39
N PRO A 62 0.67 -7.52 7.66
CA PRO A 62 1.66 -8.58 7.83
C PRO A 62 2.53 -8.79 6.58
N ARG A 63 1.96 -8.70 5.38
CA ARG A 63 2.67 -8.90 4.11
C ARG A 63 3.64 -7.77 3.82
N ILE A 64 3.23 -6.53 4.06
CA ILE A 64 4.12 -5.36 3.91
C ILE A 64 5.29 -5.47 4.88
N LYS A 65 5.04 -5.82 6.15
CA LYS A 65 6.11 -5.99 7.14
C LYS A 65 7.09 -7.09 6.74
N ALA A 66 6.59 -8.26 6.32
CA ALA A 66 7.43 -9.37 5.87
C ALA A 66 8.28 -8.98 4.65
N GLY A 67 7.68 -8.31 3.67
CA GLY A 67 8.40 -7.83 2.49
C GLY A 67 9.45 -6.77 2.79
N ALA A 68 9.15 -5.81 3.68
CA ALA A 68 10.11 -4.79 4.10
C ALA A 68 11.33 -5.41 4.79
N ILE A 69 11.11 -6.36 5.70
CA ILE A 69 12.20 -7.12 6.37
C ILE A 69 13.10 -7.81 5.36
N GLU A 70 12.53 -8.47 4.34
CA GLU A 70 13.31 -9.13 3.30
C GLU A 70 14.11 -8.14 2.45
N ILE A 71 13.54 -7.00 2.10
CA ILE A 71 14.23 -5.92 1.38
C ILE A 71 15.42 -5.41 2.21
N ASP A 72 15.21 -5.15 3.50
CA ASP A 72 16.25 -4.63 4.39
C ASP A 72 17.40 -5.63 4.56
N ARG A 73 17.08 -6.93 4.69
CA ARG A 73 18.09 -7.99 4.74
C ARG A 73 18.94 -8.04 3.47
N ARG A 74 18.32 -7.93 2.30
CA ARG A 74 19.04 -7.92 1.02
C ARG A 74 19.97 -6.72 0.91
N ARG A 75 19.48 -5.52 1.25
CA ARG A 75 20.29 -4.29 1.27
C ARG A 75 21.47 -4.34 2.22
N ALA A 76 21.32 -5.01 3.37
CA ALA A 76 22.41 -5.16 4.33
C ALA A 76 23.48 -6.20 3.91
N ALA A 77 23.14 -7.08 2.95
CA ALA A 77 24.05 -8.09 2.42
C ALA A 77 24.80 -7.63 1.16
N GLU A 78 24.37 -6.50 0.57
CA GLU A 78 25.05 -5.78 -0.52
C GLU A 78 26.16 -4.87 0.01
#